data_AF-A0A3S8T4H6-F1
#
_entry.id   AF-A0A3S8T4H6-F1
#
_cell.length_a   1.000
_cell.length_b   1.000
_cell.length_c   1.000
_cell.angle_alpha   90.00
_cell.angle_beta   90.00
_cell.angle_gamma   90.00
#
_symmetry.space_group_name_H-M   'P 1'
#
loop_
_entity.id
_entity.type
_entity.pdbx_description
1 polymer ?
#
loop_
_entity_poly.entity_id
_entity_poly.type
_entity_poly.pdbx_seq_one_letter_code
_entity_poly.pdbx_strand_id
1 'polypeptide(L)'
;MYLASLSCTKEDIRHYLRLSNDAFYGILLKEVEVSSIIEQGYAIRNYRLRVKQMEVAMSGDAKMLIHLGKVYLGQIYNKQPTYKEHSTKSNTIDKTHLKEIAKNILEEM
;
A
#
# COMPACT_ATOMS: atom_id res chain seq x y z
N MET A 1 -18.46 -14.24 7.55
CA MET A 1 -18.95 -12.97 6.98
C MET A 1 -19.05 -13.09 5.47
N TYR A 2 -20.26 -13.15 4.93
CA TYR A 2 -20.50 -13.24 3.49
C TYR A 2 -20.13 -11.95 2.74
N LEU A 3 -20.34 -10.78 3.37
CA LEU A 3 -20.10 -9.45 2.77
C LEU A 3 -18.62 -9.21 2.38
N ALA A 4 -17.67 -9.56 3.24
CA ALA A 4 -16.24 -9.43 2.93
C ALA A 4 -15.83 -10.23 1.68
N SER A 5 -16.45 -11.41 1.49
CA SER A 5 -16.22 -12.25 0.30
C SER A 5 -16.81 -11.67 -1.00
N LEU A 6 -17.75 -10.72 -0.88
CA LEU A 6 -18.41 -10.01 -1.98
C LEU A 6 -17.75 -8.67 -2.33
N SER A 7 -16.55 -8.38 -1.82
CA SER A 7 -15.83 -7.11 -2.03
C SER A 7 -16.35 -5.92 -1.24
N CYS A 8 -17.21 -6.11 -0.23
CA CYS A 8 -17.56 -5.04 0.70
C CYS A 8 -16.35 -4.65 1.55
N THR A 9 -16.10 -3.35 1.66
CA THR A 9 -15.08 -2.80 2.55
C THR A 9 -15.50 -2.96 4.02
N LYS A 10 -14.56 -2.76 4.95
CA LYS A 10 -14.88 -2.72 6.39
C LYS A 10 -15.94 -1.65 6.70
N GLU A 11 -15.90 -0.53 5.98
CA GLU A 11 -16.91 0.53 6.14
C GLU A 11 -18.27 0.14 5.59
N ASP A 12 -18.34 -0.53 4.44
CA ASP A 12 -19.61 -1.05 3.91
C ASP A 12 -20.24 -2.04 4.88
N ILE A 13 -19.41 -2.91 5.46
CA ILE A 13 -19.83 -3.90 6.47
C ILE A 13 -20.33 -3.20 7.72
N ARG A 14 -19.61 -2.19 8.22
CA ARG A 14 -20.03 -1.40 9.38
C ARG A 14 -21.36 -0.69 9.11
N HIS A 15 -21.48 -0.03 7.97
CA HIS A 15 -22.70 0.68 7.57
C HIS A 15 -23.88 -0.29 7.44
N TYR A 16 -23.67 -1.46 6.84
CA TYR A 16 -24.68 -2.51 6.72
C TYR A 16 -25.16 -3.01 8.09
N LEU A 17 -24.23 -3.20 9.04
CA LEU A 17 -24.54 -3.59 10.41
C LEU A 17 -25.08 -2.44 11.27
N ARG A 18 -25.13 -1.20 10.73
CA ARG A 18 -25.57 0.02 11.42
C ARG A 18 -24.83 0.30 12.72
N LEU A 19 -23.54 -0.02 12.75
CA LEU A 19 -22.68 0.23 13.91
C LEU A 19 -21.98 1.59 13.79
N SER A 20 -21.74 2.23 14.94
CA SER A 20 -20.80 3.35 15.01
C SER A 20 -19.37 2.86 14.75
N ASN A 21 -18.48 3.77 14.38
CA ASN A 21 -17.06 3.44 14.19
C ASN A 21 -16.48 2.79 15.45
N ASP A 22 -16.68 3.41 16.61
CA ASP A 22 -16.12 2.93 17.88
C ASP A 22 -16.63 1.54 18.25
N ALA A 23 -17.92 1.26 18.02
CA ALA A 23 -18.49 -0.06 18.29
C ALA A 23 -17.90 -1.12 17.35
N PHE A 24 -17.79 -0.84 16.06
CA PHE A 24 -17.30 -1.80 15.08
C PHE A 24 -15.82 -2.11 15.24
N TYR A 25 -14.97 -1.08 15.35
CA TYR A 25 -13.54 -1.27 15.56
C TYR A 25 -13.24 -1.79 16.97
N GLY A 26 -14.05 -1.43 17.97
CA GLY A 26 -13.97 -2.00 19.31
C GLY A 26 -14.22 -3.52 19.32
N ILE A 27 -15.21 -4.01 18.57
CA ILE A 27 -15.46 -5.45 18.40
C ILE A 27 -14.30 -6.11 17.66
N LEU A 28 -13.79 -5.51 16.58
CA LEU A 28 -12.67 -6.05 15.81
C LEU A 28 -11.39 -6.22 16.63
N LEU A 29 -11.13 -5.32 17.57
CA LEU A 29 -9.96 -5.37 18.43
C LEU A 29 -10.10 -6.36 19.59
N LYS A 30 -11.32 -6.55 20.11
CA LYS A 30 -11.59 -7.42 21.26
C LYS A 30 -11.82 -8.88 20.85
N GLU A 31 -12.53 -9.07 19.74
CA GLU A 31 -12.98 -10.39 19.29
C GLU A 31 -12.12 -10.88 18.12
N VAL A 32 -11.08 -11.66 18.44
CA VAL A 32 -10.14 -12.22 17.46
C VAL A 32 -10.87 -13.07 16.39
N GLU A 33 -11.91 -13.78 16.79
CA GLU A 33 -12.72 -14.61 15.88
C GLU A 33 -13.42 -13.75 14.81
N VAL A 34 -13.99 -12.60 15.19
CA VAL A 34 -14.65 -11.70 14.25
C VAL A 34 -13.64 -11.20 13.22
N SER A 35 -12.47 -10.74 13.66
CA SER A 35 -11.39 -10.30 12.75
C SER A 35 -10.98 -11.40 11.79
N SER A 36 -10.75 -12.62 12.32
CA SER A 36 -10.39 -13.79 11.50
C SER A 36 -11.44 -14.10 10.44
N ILE A 37 -12.73 -14.04 10.79
CA ILE A 37 -13.82 -14.29 9.85
C ILE A 37 -13.87 -13.24 8.73
N ILE A 38 -13.56 -11.97 9.02
CA ILE A 38 -13.47 -10.92 7.99
C ILE A 38 -12.29 -11.21 7.05
N GLU A 39 -11.13 -11.51 7.63
CA GLU A 39 -9.90 -11.81 6.88
C GLU A 39 -10.06 -13.03 5.98
N GLN A 40 -10.68 -14.10 6.48
CA GLN A 40 -11.04 -15.27 5.68
C GLN A 40 -11.97 -14.90 4.52
N GLY A 41 -12.95 -14.02 4.75
CA GLY A 41 -13.80 -13.48 3.69
C GLY A 41 -12.98 -12.78 2.58
N TYR A 42 -12.03 -11.93 2.96
CA TYR A 42 -11.13 -11.29 2.00
C TYR A 42 -10.20 -12.27 1.29
N ALA A 43 -9.71 -13.30 1.98
CA ALA A 43 -8.90 -14.35 1.38
C ALA A 43 -9.69 -15.10 0.30
N ILE A 44 -10.95 -15.47 0.58
CA ILE A 44 -11.85 -16.13 -0.39
C ILE A 44 -12.08 -15.23 -1.61
N ARG A 45 -12.37 -13.94 -1.40
CA ARG A 45 -12.52 -12.97 -2.49
C ARG A 45 -11.28 -12.93 -3.37
N ASN A 46 -10.10 -12.79 -2.76
CA ASN A 46 -8.83 -12.68 -3.47
C ASN A 46 -8.51 -13.96 -4.24
N TYR A 47 -8.84 -15.13 -3.69
CA TYR A 47 -8.76 -16.40 -4.39
C TYR A 47 -9.65 -16.42 -5.64
N ARG A 48 -10.95 -16.09 -5.50
CA ARG A 48 -11.89 -16.04 -6.63
C ARG A 48 -11.44 -15.07 -7.71
N LEU A 49 -10.95 -13.89 -7.32
CA LEU A 49 -10.44 -12.88 -8.25
C LEU A 49 -9.25 -13.43 -9.04
N ARG A 50 -8.29 -14.10 -8.39
CA ARG A 50 -7.14 -14.72 -9.06
C ARG A 50 -7.54 -15.80 -10.05
N VAL A 51 -8.52 -16.64 -9.69
CA VAL A 51 -9.06 -17.65 -10.62
C VAL A 51 -9.64 -16.97 -11.85
N LYS A 52 -10.44 -15.91 -11.69
CA LYS A 52 -11.01 -15.17 -12.83
C LYS A 52 -9.95 -14.45 -13.66
N GLN A 53 -8.92 -13.87 -13.04
CA GLN A 53 -7.78 -13.30 -13.77
C GLN A 53 -7.07 -14.36 -14.61
N MET A 54 -6.90 -15.57 -14.09
CA MET A 54 -6.31 -16.69 -14.84
C MET A 54 -7.19 -17.13 -16.00
N GLU A 55 -8.51 -17.26 -15.80
CA GLU A 55 -9.46 -17.58 -16.88
C GLU A 55 -9.37 -16.56 -18.03
N VAL A 56 -9.35 -15.26 -17.71
CA VAL A 56 -9.22 -14.16 -18.69
C VAL A 56 -7.88 -14.20 -19.41
N ALA A 57 -6.79 -14.49 -18.70
CA ALA A 57 -5.48 -14.68 -19.32
C ALA A 57 -5.48 -15.86 -20.31
N MET A 58 -6.08 -16.99 -19.92
CA MET A 58 -6.15 -18.19 -20.76
C MET A 58 -7.10 -18.05 -21.95
N SER A 59 -8.08 -17.13 -21.90
CA SER A 59 -8.92 -16.80 -23.06
C SER A 59 -8.20 -15.92 -24.11
N GLY A 60 -6.91 -15.61 -23.91
CA GLY A 60 -6.09 -14.87 -24.87
C GLY A 60 -5.94 -13.38 -24.58
N ASP A 61 -6.35 -12.89 -23.40
CA ASP A 61 -6.10 -11.49 -23.03
C ASP A 61 -4.61 -11.28 -22.70
N ALA A 62 -3.89 -10.71 -23.66
CA ALA A 62 -2.45 -10.44 -23.53
C ALA A 62 -2.12 -9.47 -22.38
N LYS A 63 -3.01 -8.51 -22.05
CA LYS A 63 -2.76 -7.56 -20.96
C LYS A 63 -2.84 -8.26 -19.61
N MET A 64 -3.80 -9.16 -19.43
CA MET A 64 -3.95 -9.96 -18.22
C MET A 64 -2.80 -10.96 -18.07
N LEU A 65 -2.36 -11.59 -19.16
CA LEU A 65 -1.15 -12.43 -19.17
C LEU A 65 0.09 -11.66 -18.72
N ILE A 66 0.32 -10.47 -19.28
CA ILE A 66 1.43 -9.59 -18.87
C ILE A 66 1.28 -9.17 -17.40
N HIS A 67 0.06 -8.85 -16.97
CA HIS A 67 -0.22 -8.47 -15.58
C HIS A 67 0.13 -9.62 -14.62
N LEU A 68 -0.35 -10.84 -14.87
CA LEU A 68 -0.02 -12.02 -14.07
C LEU A 68 1.48 -12.33 -14.11
N GLY A 69 2.14 -12.24 -15.27
CA GLY A 69 3.59 -12.38 -15.37
C GLY A 69 4.35 -11.41 -14.47
N LYS A 70 3.95 -10.12 -14.46
CA LYS A 70 4.51 -9.11 -13.55
C LYS A 70 4.25 -9.43 -12.08
N VAL A 71 3.07 -9.97 -11.77
CA VAL A 71 2.70 -10.40 -10.41
C VAL A 71 3.61 -11.53 -9.93
N TYR A 72 3.76 -12.60 -10.73
CA TYR A 72 4.59 -13.74 -10.37
C TYR A 72 6.08 -13.41 -10.26
N LEU A 73 6.58 -12.48 -11.07
CA LEU A 73 7.96 -12.00 -11.00
C LEU A 73 8.20 -10.96 -9.89
N GLY A 74 7.18 -10.60 -9.09
CA GLY A 74 7.29 -9.60 -8.03
C GLY A 74 7.47 -8.16 -8.53
N GLN A 75 7.30 -7.91 -9.84
CA GLN A 75 7.59 -6.64 -10.49
C GLN A 75 6.52 -5.56 -10.29
N ILE A 76 5.42 -5.87 -9.61
CA ILE A 76 4.36 -4.89 -9.33
C ILE A 76 4.80 -3.87 -8.26
N TYR A 77 5.82 -4.18 -7.45
CA TYR A 77 6.18 -3.37 -6.27
C TYR A 77 7.22 -2.26 -6.54
N ASN A 78 7.79 -2.17 -7.74
CA ASN A 78 8.80 -1.16 -8.06
C ASN A 78 8.37 -0.29 -9.25
N LYS A 79 7.24 0.41 -9.12
CA LYS A 79 7.14 1.72 -9.77
C LYS A 79 7.64 2.77 -8.78
N GLN A 80 8.93 2.70 -8.43
CA GLN A 80 9.57 3.96 -8.11
C GLN A 80 9.55 4.75 -9.42
N PRO A 81 8.98 5.96 -9.48
CA PRO A 81 9.25 6.83 -10.59
C PRO A 81 10.76 6.98 -10.62
N THR A 82 11.41 6.51 -11.68
CA THR A 82 12.76 6.94 -11.99
C THR A 82 12.64 8.42 -12.33
N TYR A 83 12.66 9.26 -11.28
CA TYR A 83 12.94 10.67 -11.43
C TYR A 83 14.32 10.72 -12.10
N LYS A 84 14.34 11.03 -13.40
CA LYS A 84 15.56 11.53 -14.03
C LYS A 84 15.82 12.89 -13.38
N GLU A 85 16.60 12.90 -12.31
CA GLU A 85 17.17 14.13 -11.79
C GLU A 85 18.04 14.73 -12.89
N HIS A 86 17.50 15.70 -13.62
CA HIS A 86 18.32 16.73 -14.24
C HIS A 86 18.90 17.57 -13.10
N SER A 87 20.06 17.15 -12.59
CA SER A 87 20.82 17.89 -11.60
C SER A 87 21.40 19.16 -12.22
N THR A 88 20.62 20.23 -12.30
CA THR A 88 21.18 21.58 -12.24
C THR A 88 21.64 21.83 -10.82
N LYS A 89 22.90 21.47 -10.56
CA LYS A 89 23.64 21.86 -9.35
C LYS A 89 23.60 23.38 -9.18
N SER A 90 22.95 23.85 -8.14
CA SER A 90 23.38 25.03 -7.39
C SER A 90 22.65 25.08 -6.06
N ASN A 91 23.05 24.22 -5.12
CA ASN A 91 22.85 24.56 -3.70
C ASN A 91 23.91 25.62 -3.39
N THR A 92 23.55 26.90 -3.49
CA THR A 92 24.35 28.00 -2.96
C THR A 92 24.41 27.82 -1.44
N ILE A 93 25.47 27.15 -0.98
CA ILE A 93 25.80 27.08 0.44
C ILE A 93 26.14 28.49 0.88
N ASP A 94 25.38 29.01 1.82
CA ASP A 94 25.52 30.38 2.29
C ASP A 94 26.86 30.56 3.01
N LYS A 95 27.68 31.48 2.49
CA LYS A 95 29.07 31.70 2.93
C LYS A 95 29.16 32.21 4.37
N THR A 96 28.05 32.73 4.89
CA THR A 96 27.88 33.18 6.28
C THR A 96 28.02 32.02 7.25
N HIS A 97 27.33 30.90 7.01
CA HIS A 97 27.41 29.71 7.86
C HIS A 97 28.79 29.05 7.85
N LEU A 98 29.47 29.05 6.70
CA LEU A 98 30.84 28.51 6.63
C LEU A 98 31.84 29.35 7.43
N LYS A 99 31.66 30.67 7.48
CA LYS A 99 32.50 31.56 8.32
C LYS A 99 32.25 31.34 9.81
N GLU A 100 31.00 31.11 10.19
CA GLU A 100 30.62 30.86 11.59
C GLU A 100 31.23 29.54 12.09
N ILE A 101 31.15 28.48 11.29
CA ILE A 101 31.79 27.20 11.60
C ILE A 101 33.31 27.36 11.73
N ALA A 102 33.94 28.08 10.81
CA ALA A 102 35.38 28.32 10.85
C ALA A 102 35.82 29.12 12.09
N LYS A 103 35.01 30.09 12.51
CA LYS A 103 35.29 30.88 13.71
C LYS A 103 35.23 30.04 14.98
N ASN A 104 34.20 29.19 15.11
CA ASN A 104 34.05 28.33 16.29
C ASN A 104 35.23 27.35 16.45
N ILE A 105 35.75 26.82 15.34
CA ILE A 105 36.92 25.92 15.37
C ILE A 105 38.19 26.64 15.82
N LEU A 106 38.35 27.93 15.47
CA LEU A 106 39.53 28.73 15.83
C LEU A 106 39.49 29.26 17.27
N GLU A 107 38.31 29.45 17.86
CA GLU A 107 38.16 29.91 19.25
C GLU A 107 38.23 28.76 20.27
N GLU A 108 38.09 27.50 19.84
CA GLU A 108 38.30 26.29 20.67
C GLU A 108 39.77 25.82 20.72
N MET A 109 40.70 26.52 20.06
CA MET A 109 42.15 26.30 20.12
C MET A 109 42.85 27.33 21.01
#